data_AF-A0A496XS40-F1
#
_entry.id   AF-A0A496XS40-F1
#
_cell.length_a   1.000
_cell.length_b   1.000
_cell.length_c   1.000
_cell.angle_alpha   90.00
_cell.angle_beta   90.00
_cell.angle_gamma   90.00
#
_symmetry.space_group_name_H-M   'P 1'
#
loop_
_entity.id
_entity.type
_entity.pdbx_description
1 polymer ?
#
loop_
_entity_poly.entity_id
_entity_poly.type
_entity_poly.pdbx_seq_one_letter_code
_entity_poly.pdbx_strand_id
1 'polypeptide(L)'
;MLKKSFAGKIRDFIFSSQGFPLLLMFSILGVLFVLFRMKSVELDYKITEINKAISKVRLEQKELNAKKAGLLSVNNLRKLAKRYKLKQPAQSQIIVIPHKEK
;
A
#
# COMPACT_ATOMS: atom_id res chain seq x y z
N MET A 1 -44.20 42.30 35.03
CA MET A 1 -43.93 41.51 33.80
C MET A 1 -42.45 41.12 33.79
N LEU A 2 -42.09 40.06 34.53
CA LEU A 2 -40.69 39.68 34.72
C LEU A 2 -40.15 39.05 33.42
N LYS A 3 -39.10 39.66 32.86
CA LYS A 3 -38.26 39.10 31.80
C LYS A 3 -37.78 37.73 32.28
N LYS A 4 -38.44 36.64 31.85
CA LYS A 4 -37.93 35.28 32.11
C LYS A 4 -36.52 35.21 31.52
N SER A 5 -35.54 35.04 32.41
CA SER A 5 -34.13 34.89 32.05
C SER A 5 -33.98 33.78 31.00
N PHE A 6 -33.12 34.00 30.01
CA PHE A 6 -32.87 33.06 28.90
C PHE A 6 -32.52 31.66 29.43
N ALA A 7 -31.82 31.58 30.56
CA ALA A 7 -31.47 30.35 31.27
C ALA A 7 -32.71 29.54 31.74
N GLY A 8 -33.78 30.23 32.17
CA GLY A 8 -35.03 29.58 32.58
C GLY A 8 -35.76 28.92 31.41
N LYS A 9 -35.78 29.57 30.24
CA LYS A 9 -36.40 29.03 29.03
C LYS A 9 -35.67 27.79 28.50
N ILE A 10 -34.33 27.77 28.60
CA ILE A 10 -33.52 26.62 28.18
C ILE A 10 -33.77 25.43 29.13
N ARG A 11 -33.84 25.68 30.43
CA ARG A 11 -34.14 24.63 31.42
C ARG A 11 -35.53 24.03 31.18
N ASP A 12 -36.54 24.87 30.99
CA ASP A 12 -37.92 24.42 30.73
C ASP A 12 -38.04 23.63 29.40
N PHE A 13 -37.23 23.98 28.40
CA PHE A 13 -37.16 23.24 27.13
C PHE A 13 -36.47 21.88 27.29
N ILE A 14 -35.36 21.80 28.03
CA ILE A 14 -34.63 20.55 28.29
C ILE A 14 -35.46 19.56 29.12
N PHE A 15 -36.23 20.06 30.10
CA PHE A 15 -37.11 19.24 30.94
C PHE A 15 -38.52 19.04 30.35
N SER A 16 -38.76 19.48 29.11
CA SER A 16 -40.02 19.22 28.40
C SER A 16 -40.03 17.81 27.80
N SER A 17 -41.20 17.16 27.80
CA SER A 17 -41.43 15.81 27.24
C SER A 17 -40.98 15.67 25.79
N GLN A 18 -40.93 16.75 25.01
CA GLN A 18 -40.49 16.76 23.61
C GLN A 18 -39.03 17.23 23.44
N GLY A 19 -38.50 18.03 24.36
CA GLY A 19 -37.14 18.56 24.27
C GLY A 19 -36.06 17.60 24.78
N PHE A 20 -36.41 16.76 25.77
CA PHE A 20 -35.49 15.76 26.32
C PHE A 20 -35.03 14.71 25.29
N PRO A 21 -35.92 14.10 24.47
CA PRO A 21 -35.51 13.17 23.42
C PRO A 21 -34.60 13.80 22.36
N LEU A 22 -34.83 15.08 22.01
CA LEU A 22 -34.01 15.81 21.04
C LEU A 22 -32.58 16.03 21.56
N LEU A 23 -32.42 16.45 22.82
CA LEU A 23 -31.11 16.60 23.43
C LEU A 23 -30.35 15.28 23.45
N LEU A 24 -31.04 14.19 23.74
CA LEU A 24 -30.46 12.84 23.78
C LEU A 24 -30.01 12.37 22.38
N MET A 25 -30.77 12.70 21.33
CA MET A 25 -30.34 12.48 19.95
C MET A 25 -29.08 13.28 19.59
N PHE A 26 -29.04 14.57 19.95
CA PHE A 26 -27.86 15.40 19.69
C PHE A 26 -26.64 14.96 20.50
N SER A 27 -26.81 14.46 21.73
CA SER A 27 -25.70 13.92 22.51
C SER A 27 -25.14 12.65 21.88
N ILE A 28 -26.00 11.75 21.39
CA ILE A 28 -25.58 10.55 20.65
C ILE A 28 -24.82 10.93 19.39
N LEU A 29 -25.35 11.86 18.58
CA LEU A 29 -24.68 12.35 17.37
C LEU A 29 -23.32 13.00 17.68
N GLY A 30 -23.23 13.75 18.77
CA GLY A 30 -21.97 14.35 19.24
C GLY A 30 -20.91 13.31 19.58
N VAL A 31 -21.28 12.28 20.35
CA VAL A 31 -20.38 11.16 20.68
C VAL A 31 -19.97 10.40 19.42
N LEU A 32 -20.92 10.11 18.53
CA LEU A 32 -20.65 9.42 17.26
C LEU A 32 -19.65 10.20 16.41
N PHE A 33 -19.82 11.52 16.31
CA PHE A 33 -18.92 12.39 15.55
C PHE A 33 -17.49 12.31 16.08
N VAL A 34 -17.31 12.40 17.40
CA VAL A 34 -15.98 12.30 18.02
C VAL A 34 -15.35 10.93 17.75
N LEU A 35 -16.13 9.85 17.89
CA LEU A 35 -15.67 8.49 17.62
C LEU A 35 -15.25 8.32 16.15
N PHE A 36 -16.07 8.80 15.21
CA PHE A 36 -15.73 8.77 13.79
C PHE A 36 -14.46 9.58 13.49
N ARG A 37 -14.30 10.76 14.08
CA ARG A 37 -13.09 11.58 13.87
C ARG A 37 -11.84 10.89 14.39
N MET A 38 -11.89 10.26 15.56
CA MET A 38 -10.78 9.48 16.10
C MET A 38 -10.47 8.25 15.23
N LYS A 39 -11.49 7.53 14.76
CA LYS A 39 -11.30 6.37 13.88
C LYS A 39 -10.73 6.74 12.51
N SER A 40 -11.12 7.88 11.96
CA SER A 40 -10.56 8.42 10.72
C SER A 40 -9.06 8.66 10.86
N VAL A 41 -8.64 9.30 11.96
CA VAL A 41 -7.22 9.60 12.22
C VAL A 41 -6.40 8.32 12.39
N GLU A 42 -6.91 7.33 13.14
CA GLU A 42 -6.26 6.02 13.30
C GLU A 42 -6.06 5.31 11.95
N LEU A 43 -7.08 5.39 11.09
CA LEU A 43 -7.07 4.78 9.77
C LEU A 43 -6.07 5.47 8.84
N ASP A 44 -5.99 6.80 8.86
CA ASP A 44 -5.00 7.55 8.08
C ASP A 44 -3.56 7.19 8.47
N TYR A 45 -3.27 7.01 9.76
CA TYR A 45 -1.95 6.53 10.20
C TYR A 45 -1.64 5.14 9.64
N LYS A 46 -2.58 4.20 9.72
CA LYS A 46 -2.42 2.84 9.17
C LYS A 46 -2.20 2.86 7.66
N ILE A 47 -2.97 3.66 6.92
CA ILE A 47 -2.80 3.83 5.47
C ILE A 47 -1.40 4.37 5.16
N THR A 48 -0.94 5.36 5.91
CA THR A 48 0.38 5.98 5.70
C THR A 48 1.51 4.97 5.92
N GLU A 49 1.39 4.13 6.95
CA GLU A 49 2.35 3.06 7.21
C GLU A 49 2.38 2.02 6.07
N ILE A 50 1.22 1.56 5.62
CA ILE A 50 1.11 0.61 4.50
C ILE A 50 1.70 1.22 3.22
N ASN A 51 1.40 2.48 2.92
CA ASN A 51 1.95 3.16 1.74
C ASN A 51 3.48 3.28 1.80
N LYS A 52 4.04 3.48 3.00
CA LYS A 52 5.49 3.48 3.21
C LYS A 52 6.10 2.10 3.02
N ALA A 53 5.42 1.04 3.41
CA ALA A 53 5.86 -0.33 3.14
C ALA A 53 5.83 -0.64 1.64
N ILE A 54 4.75 -0.27 0.95
CA ILE A 54 4.62 -0.44 -0.51
C ILE A 54 5.71 0.31 -1.26
N SER A 55 6.04 1.54 -0.86
CA SER A 55 7.09 2.32 -1.53
C SER A 55 8.48 1.68 -1.36
N LYS A 56 8.80 1.15 -0.18
CA LYS A 56 10.03 0.38 0.06
C LYS A 56 10.12 -0.85 -0.82
N VAL A 57 9.08 -1.69 -0.81
CA VAL A 57 9.03 -2.90 -1.64
C VAL A 57 9.16 -2.55 -3.13
N ARG A 58 8.56 -1.45 -3.57
CA ARG A 58 8.68 -0.99 -4.97
C ARG A 58 10.11 -0.54 -5.31
N LEU A 59 10.83 0.10 -4.39
CA LEU A 59 12.23 0.46 -4.58
C LEU A 59 13.11 -0.79 -4.63
N GLU A 60 12.93 -1.71 -3.68
CA GLU A 60 13.64 -2.99 -3.66
C GLU A 60 13.40 -3.79 -4.94
N GLN A 61 12.16 -3.83 -5.44
CA GLN A 61 11.83 -4.49 -6.71
C GLN A 61 12.57 -3.87 -7.90
N LYS A 62 12.69 -2.53 -7.95
CA LYS A 62 13.45 -1.84 -9.00
C LYS A 62 14.94 -2.23 -8.95
N GLU A 63 15.53 -2.23 -7.75
CA GLU A 63 16.91 -2.66 -7.57
C GLU A 63 17.12 -4.13 -7.94
N LEU A 64 16.20 -5.01 -7.55
CA LEU A 64 16.26 -6.43 -7.84
C LEU A 64 16.17 -6.69 -9.35
N ASN A 65 15.29 -5.97 -10.05
CA ASN A 65 15.17 -6.05 -11.50
C ASN A 65 16.45 -5.56 -12.20
N ALA A 66 17.06 -4.48 -11.71
CA ALA A 66 18.32 -3.98 -12.24
C ALA A 66 19.47 -4.99 -12.01
N LYS A 67 19.57 -5.58 -10.81
CA LYS A 67 20.54 -6.64 -10.50
C LYS A 67 20.32 -7.86 -11.39
N LYS A 68 19.07 -8.32 -11.54
CA LYS A 68 18.71 -9.43 -12.42
C LYS A 68 19.13 -9.17 -13.87
N ALA A 69 18.84 -7.99 -14.42
CA ALA A 69 19.24 -7.61 -15.77
C ALA A 69 20.78 -7.57 -15.92
N GLY A 70 21.49 -7.07 -14.91
CA GLY A 70 22.96 -7.08 -14.89
C GLY A 70 23.53 -8.50 -14.88
N LEU A 71 23.01 -9.38 -14.03
CA LEU A 71 23.43 -10.78 -13.95
C LEU A 71 23.13 -11.56 -15.24
N LEU A 72 21.98 -11.30 -15.86
CA LEU A 72 21.56 -11.91 -17.13
C LEU A 72 22.10 -11.18 -18.38
N SER A 73 22.98 -10.18 -18.21
CA SER A 73 23.58 -9.48 -19.33
C SER A 73 24.43 -10.44 -20.19
N VAL A 74 24.48 -10.19 -21.49
CA VAL A 74 25.22 -11.01 -22.46
C VAL A 74 26.68 -11.20 -22.04
N ASN A 75 27.30 -10.16 -21.46
CA ASN A 75 28.68 -10.22 -20.97
C ASN A 75 28.84 -11.20 -19.81
N ASN A 76 27.91 -11.20 -18.84
CA ASN A 76 27.94 -12.13 -17.71
C ASN A 76 27.58 -13.56 -18.15
N LEU A 77 26.61 -13.72 -19.04
CA LEU A 77 26.27 -15.03 -19.62
C LEU A 77 27.45 -15.62 -20.41
N ARG A 78 28.15 -14.81 -21.22
CA ARG A 78 29.37 -15.24 -21.94
C ARG A 78 30.50 -15.62 -20.99
N LYS A 79 30.72 -14.84 -19.92
CA LYS A 79 31.70 -15.17 -18.87
C LYS A 79 31.35 -16.50 -18.19
N LEU A 80 30.07 -16.72 -17.88
CA LEU A 80 29.58 -17.95 -17.27
C LEU A 80 29.77 -19.15 -18.22
N ALA A 81 29.36 -19.02 -19.49
CA ALA A 81 29.54 -20.05 -20.51
C ALA A 81 31.02 -20.41 -20.72
N LYS A 82 31.92 -19.42 -20.66
CA LYS A 82 33.37 -19.66 -20.71
C LYS A 82 33.88 -20.45 -19.50
N ARG A 83 33.42 -20.14 -18.28
CA ARG A 83 33.82 -20.87 -17.06
C ARG A 83 33.40 -22.34 -17.11
N TYR A 84 32.19 -22.63 -17.57
CA TYR A 84 31.64 -23.99 -17.63
C TYR A 84 31.87 -24.71 -18.97
N LYS A 85 32.71 -24.16 -19.87
CA LYS A 85 32.99 -24.73 -21.20
C LYS A 85 31.74 -24.97 -22.07
N LEU A 86 30.69 -24.18 -21.87
CA LEU A 86 29.41 -24.26 -22.60
C LEU A 86 29.40 -23.37 -23.87
N LYS A 87 30.56 -22.85 -24.29
CA LYS A 87 30.66 -22.04 -25.50
C LYS A 87 30.45 -22.93 -26.72
N GLN A 88 29.53 -22.54 -27.60
CA GLN A 88 29.33 -23.24 -28.88
C GLN A 88 30.66 -23.31 -29.65
N PRO A 89 31.03 -24.47 -30.20
CA PRO A 89 32.27 -24.63 -30.96
C PRO A 89 32.27 -23.69 -32.16
N ALA A 90 33.43 -23.10 -32.46
CA ALA A 90 33.59 -22.32 -33.68
C ALA A 90 33.43 -23.22 -34.91
N GLN A 91 33.05 -22.66 -36.06
CA GLN A 91 32.86 -23.43 -37.30
C GLN A 91 34.12 -24.23 -37.69
N SER A 92 35.32 -23.73 -37.34
CA SER A 92 36.59 -24.44 -37.51
C SER A 92 36.79 -25.66 -36.60
N GLN A 93 35.98 -25.80 -35.55
CA GLN A 93 35.99 -26.92 -34.61
C GLN A 93 34.90 -27.95 -34.92
N ILE A 94 34.08 -27.72 -35.95
CA ILE A 94 33.03 -28.63 -36.40
C ILE A 94 33.63 -29.61 -37.41
N ILE A 95 33.73 -30.88 -37.05
CA ILE A 95 34.13 -31.96 -37.96
C ILE A 95 32.85 -32.53 -38.57
N VAL A 96 32.64 -32.29 -39.86
CA VAL A 96 31.52 -32.89 -40.61
C VAL A 96 31.98 -34.25 -41.11
N ILE A 97 31.38 -35.33 -40.60
CA ILE A 97 31.60 -36.68 -41.10
C ILE A 97 30.59 -36.92 -42.23
N PRO A 98 31.02 -37.04 -43.50
CA PRO A 98 30.09 -37.32 -44.58
C PRO A 98 29.52 -38.74 -44.41
N HIS A 99 28.20 -38.86 -44.54
CA HIS A 99 27.54 -40.16 -44.60
C HIS A 99 27.81 -40.75 -45.99
N LYS A 100 28.46 -41.92 -46.06
CA LYS A 100 28.60 -42.65 -47.32
C LYS A 100 27.21 -43.14 -47.74
N GLU A 101 26.66 -42.57 -48.80
CA GLU A 101 25.55 -43.17 -49.52
C GLU A 101 26.01 -44.53 -50.08
N LYS A 102 25.22 -45.57 -49.79
CA LYS A 102 25.42 -46.93 -50.29
C LYS A 102 24.86 -47.06 -51.69
#